data_AF-A0A4Y9IPY4-F1
#
_entry.id   AF-A0A4Y9IPY4-F1
#
_cell.length_a   1.000
_cell.length_b   1.000
_cell.length_c   1.000
_cell.angle_alpha   90.00
_cell.angle_beta   90.00
_cell.angle_gamma   90.00
#
_symmetry.space_group_name_H-M   'P 1'
#
loop_
_entity.id
_entity.type
_entity.pdbx_description
1 polymer ?
#
loop_
_entity_poly.entity_id
_entity_poly.type
_entity_poly.pdbx_seq_one_letter_code
_entity_poly.pdbx_strand_id
1 'polypeptide(L)'
;MRKLAFILFTITTVFALTSCGSDDKKEQVFFNGDCKQSVVLESGPANSSITTSEVSATLDDMLKGATGYGSPVSTGEFHVNGANTVVKITGLPDNTVLKNFSLEINGLKNDFGDIPVTHTNLYTGNSTYFQKVFDKMIKDKKLSTKATFTPTEKTSSDVKLEIVLSGRFSYWAKK
;
A
#
# COMPACT_ATOMS: atom_id res chain seq x y z
N MET A 1 -3.72 31.24 79.73
CA MET A 1 -4.87 30.32 79.83
C MET A 1 -4.74 29.23 78.78
N ARG A 2 -4.91 27.97 79.20
CA ARG A 2 -5.26 26.75 78.42
C ARG A 2 -4.33 26.36 77.26
N LYS A 3 -3.43 25.39 77.46
CA LYS A 3 -3.61 23.91 77.55
C LYS A 3 -3.60 23.22 76.17
N LEU A 4 -2.55 22.41 76.01
CA LEU A 4 -2.31 21.31 75.07
C LEU A 4 -3.50 20.39 74.74
N ALA A 5 -3.52 19.89 73.50
CA ALA A 5 -3.76 18.49 73.08
C ALA A 5 -3.58 18.41 71.54
N PHE A 6 -2.45 17.95 70.99
CA PHE A 6 -2.18 16.57 70.53
C PHE A 6 -3.42 15.70 70.30
N ILE A 7 -3.61 15.19 69.07
CA ILE A 7 -3.73 13.75 68.74
C ILE A 7 -3.95 13.51 67.23
N LEU A 8 -3.12 12.60 66.72
CA LEU A 8 -3.20 11.65 65.60
C LEU A 8 -3.60 12.11 64.18
N PHE A 9 -2.73 11.95 63.18
CA PHE A 9 -2.32 10.70 62.50
C PHE A 9 -3.43 10.08 61.65
N THR A 10 -3.42 10.37 60.34
CA THR A 10 -3.50 9.30 59.33
C THR A 10 -2.94 9.77 58.00
N ILE A 11 -1.79 9.19 57.66
CA ILE A 11 -1.23 9.10 56.33
C ILE A 11 -2.21 8.29 55.47
N THR A 12 -2.75 8.91 54.43
CA THR A 12 -3.24 8.19 53.25
C THR A 12 -2.62 8.84 52.03
N THR A 13 -1.32 8.59 51.87
CA THR A 13 -0.70 8.45 50.56
C THR A 13 -1.52 7.42 49.77
N VAL A 14 -2.42 7.90 48.92
CA VAL A 14 -3.01 7.04 47.88
C VAL A 14 -1.95 6.91 46.80
N PHE A 15 -0.99 6.01 47.06
CA PHE A 15 -0.27 5.31 46.00
C PHE A 15 -1.29 4.41 45.31
N ALA A 16 -1.95 4.95 44.27
CA ALA A 16 -2.60 4.13 43.27
C ALA A 16 -1.52 3.60 42.32
N LEU A 17 -0.66 2.71 42.82
CA LEU A 17 0.09 1.77 41.98
C LEU A 17 -0.81 0.55 41.77
N THR A 18 -1.76 0.65 40.85
CA THR A 18 -2.43 -0.52 40.26
C THR A 18 -2.74 -0.25 38.79
N SER A 19 -1.70 -0.26 37.94
CA SER A 19 -1.76 -1.11 36.77
C SER A 19 -0.35 -1.53 36.38
N CYS A 20 -0.12 -2.83 36.52
CA CYS A 20 0.99 -3.56 35.98
C CYS A 20 0.84 -3.58 34.45
N GLY A 21 1.39 -2.57 33.80
CA GLY A 21 1.74 -2.62 32.40
C GLY A 21 3.02 -1.85 32.30
N SER A 22 4.16 -2.52 32.09
CA SER A 22 5.34 -1.81 31.65
C SER A 22 4.89 -1.04 30.43
N ASP A 23 4.90 0.28 30.54
CA ASP A 23 4.78 1.16 29.39
C ASP A 23 6.11 0.98 28.66
N ASP A 24 6.21 -0.17 27.97
CA ASP A 24 7.34 -0.55 27.14
C ASP A 24 7.44 0.62 26.17
N LYS A 25 8.42 1.50 26.41
CA LYS A 25 8.58 2.72 25.61
C LYS A 25 8.68 2.26 24.17
N LYS A 26 7.64 2.51 23.38
CA LYS A 26 7.65 2.16 21.97
C LYS A 26 8.33 3.27 21.21
N GLU A 27 9.23 2.90 20.31
CA GLU A 27 9.79 3.83 19.34
C GLU A 27 9.24 3.53 17.95
N GLN A 28 9.07 4.58 17.16
CA GLN A 28 8.68 4.45 15.77
C GLN A 28 9.94 4.24 14.93
N VAL A 29 10.06 3.06 14.34
CA VAL A 29 11.18 2.70 13.47
C VAL A 29 10.75 2.88 12.03
N PHE A 30 11.62 3.46 11.20
CA PHE A 30 11.34 3.74 9.79
C PHE A 30 12.23 2.91 8.88
N PHE A 31 11.68 2.48 7.75
CA PHE A 31 12.41 1.76 6.71
C PHE A 31 11.87 2.12 5.33
N ASN A 32 12.68 1.94 4.29
CA ASN A 32 12.24 2.10 2.91
C ASN A 32 11.84 0.74 2.33
N GLY A 33 10.85 0.72 1.45
CA GLY A 33 10.41 -0.49 0.79
C GLY A 33 9.69 -0.23 -0.51
N ASP A 34 9.52 -1.30 -1.29
CA ASP A 34 8.81 -1.27 -2.56
C ASP A 34 7.67 -2.28 -2.48
N CYS A 35 6.43 -1.80 -2.60
CA CYS A 35 5.26 -2.67 -2.71
C CYS A 35 5.08 -3.09 -4.17
N LYS A 36 5.28 -4.38 -4.46
CA LYS A 36 5.32 -4.91 -5.82
C LYS A 36 4.16 -5.86 -6.07
N GLN A 37 3.49 -5.71 -7.22
CA GLN A 37 2.48 -6.64 -7.70
C GLN A 37 2.53 -6.72 -9.23
N SER A 38 2.23 -7.90 -9.76
CA SER A 38 2.08 -8.13 -11.19
C SER A 38 0.69 -8.71 -11.46
N VAL A 39 -0.01 -8.12 -12.43
CA VAL A 39 -1.33 -8.59 -12.87
C VAL A 39 -1.22 -9.03 -14.32
N VAL A 40 -1.54 -10.28 -14.61
CA VAL A 40 -1.57 -10.81 -15.97
C VAL A 40 -2.77 -10.21 -16.71
N LEU A 41 -2.52 -9.66 -17.89
CA LEU A 41 -3.51 -9.05 -18.77
C LEU A 41 -3.84 -9.97 -19.95
N GLU A 42 -3.80 -11.28 -19.74
CA GLU A 42 -4.25 -12.27 -20.71
C GLU A 42 -5.74 -12.05 -21.02
N SER A 43 -6.11 -12.15 -22.30
CA SER A 43 -7.47 -11.94 -22.75
C SER A 43 -8.01 -13.16 -23.49
N GLY A 44 -9.34 -13.18 -23.59
CA GLY A 44 -10.06 -14.04 -24.51
C GLY A 44 -9.91 -13.57 -25.96
N PRO A 45 -10.96 -13.66 -26.79
CA PRO A 45 -10.92 -13.15 -28.15
C PRO A 45 -10.63 -11.64 -28.21
N ALA A 46 -9.96 -11.22 -29.27
CA ALA A 46 -9.79 -9.80 -29.59
C ALA A 46 -11.14 -9.07 -29.68
N ASN A 47 -11.12 -7.76 -29.42
CA ASN A 47 -12.27 -6.84 -29.44
C ASN A 47 -13.39 -7.17 -28.44
N SER A 48 -13.14 -8.04 -27.47
CA SER A 48 -14.05 -8.29 -26.35
C SER A 48 -13.59 -7.51 -25.11
N SER A 49 -14.55 -6.94 -24.37
CA SER A 49 -14.23 -6.32 -23.07
C SER A 49 -13.94 -7.40 -22.03
N ILE A 50 -12.81 -7.26 -21.35
CA ILE A 50 -12.32 -8.21 -20.35
C ILE A 50 -12.09 -7.46 -19.05
N THR A 51 -12.53 -8.06 -17.94
CA THR A 51 -12.12 -7.69 -16.59
C THR A 51 -11.31 -8.84 -16.02
N THR A 52 -10.07 -8.56 -15.63
CA THR A 52 -9.18 -9.53 -14.98
C THR A 52 -9.72 -9.97 -13.62
N SER A 53 -9.35 -11.18 -13.20
CA SER A 53 -9.56 -11.58 -11.80
C SER A 53 -8.77 -10.67 -10.85
N GLU A 54 -9.29 -10.48 -9.63
CA GLU A 54 -8.57 -9.71 -8.63
C GLU A 54 -7.27 -10.40 -8.24
N VAL A 55 -6.16 -9.67 -8.33
CA VAL A 55 -4.88 -10.09 -7.74
C VAL A 55 -4.70 -9.33 -6.44
N SER A 56 -4.43 -10.03 -5.34
CA SER A 56 -4.27 -9.42 -4.03
C SER A 56 -2.97 -9.88 -3.36
N ALA A 57 -2.27 -8.95 -2.71
CA ALA A 57 -1.10 -9.22 -1.88
C ALA A 57 -1.18 -8.41 -0.59
N THR A 58 -0.77 -9.00 0.53
CA THR A 58 -0.73 -8.29 1.82
C THR A 58 0.46 -7.34 1.87
N LEU A 59 0.34 -6.27 2.66
CA LEU A 59 1.43 -5.31 2.87
C LEU A 59 2.65 -5.97 3.53
N ASP A 60 2.41 -6.93 4.44
CA ASP A 60 3.46 -7.71 5.10
C ASP A 60 4.22 -8.58 4.08
N ASP A 61 3.51 -9.31 3.21
CA ASP A 61 4.13 -10.13 2.18
C ASP A 61 5.00 -9.34 1.20
N MET A 62 4.55 -8.12 0.84
CA MET A 62 5.30 -7.26 -0.07
C MET A 62 6.55 -6.63 0.58
N LEU A 63 6.56 -6.43 1.90
CA LEU A 63 7.62 -5.70 2.61
C LEU A 63 8.55 -6.56 3.45
N LYS A 64 8.20 -7.81 3.76
CA LYS A 64 8.98 -8.69 4.67
C LYS A 64 10.44 -8.93 4.27
N GLY A 65 10.78 -8.73 3.00
CA GLY A 65 12.16 -8.82 2.49
C GLY A 65 12.95 -7.52 2.53
N ALA A 66 12.34 -6.39 2.93
CA ALA A 66 13.00 -5.10 2.97
C ALA A 66 13.95 -4.99 4.18
N THR A 67 15.11 -4.39 3.97
CA THR A 67 16.05 -4.12 5.07
C THR A 67 15.41 -3.20 6.11
N GLY A 68 15.44 -3.62 7.38
CA GLY A 68 14.81 -2.88 8.47
C GLY A 68 13.29 -3.06 8.55
N TYR A 69 12.72 -4.05 7.84
CA TYR A 69 11.31 -4.40 7.95
C TYR A 69 10.92 -4.70 9.41
N GLY A 70 9.72 -4.24 9.78
CA GLY A 70 9.05 -4.64 11.00
C GLY A 70 7.54 -4.61 10.84
N SER A 71 6.87 -5.38 11.70
CA SER A 71 5.44 -5.65 11.65
C SER A 71 4.76 -5.36 12.99
N PRO A 72 3.49 -4.91 13.02
CA PRO A 72 2.73 -4.47 11.87
C PRO A 72 3.19 -3.09 11.38
N VAL A 73 3.16 -2.88 10.06
CA VAL A 73 3.36 -1.55 9.48
C VAL A 73 2.26 -0.61 9.97
N SER A 74 2.67 0.50 10.59
CA SER A 74 1.82 1.53 11.17
C SER A 74 1.42 2.58 10.15
N THR A 75 2.41 3.25 9.54
CA THR A 75 2.22 4.32 8.55
C THR A 75 3.09 4.11 7.32
N GLY A 76 2.82 4.88 6.26
CA GLY A 76 3.67 4.97 5.09
C GLY A 76 3.62 6.37 4.48
N GLU A 77 4.73 6.77 3.86
CA GLU A 77 4.88 7.97 3.05
C GLU A 77 5.25 7.55 1.63
N PHE A 78 4.46 7.98 0.64
CA PHE A 78 4.66 7.59 -0.75
C PHE A 78 5.81 8.40 -1.38
N HIS A 79 6.73 7.72 -2.05
CA HIS A 79 7.77 8.36 -2.83
C HIS A 79 7.25 8.67 -4.24
N VAL A 80 6.58 9.82 -4.39
CA VAL A 80 5.94 10.27 -5.65
C VAL A 80 6.93 10.33 -6.82
N ASN A 81 8.20 10.67 -6.57
CA ASN A 81 9.26 10.67 -7.59
C ASN A 81 10.36 9.65 -7.24
N GLY A 82 10.02 8.61 -6.50
CA GLY A 82 10.96 7.55 -6.15
C GLY A 82 11.47 6.87 -7.42
N ALA A 83 12.78 6.65 -7.51
CA ALA A 83 13.42 6.02 -8.68
C ALA A 83 12.83 4.64 -9.01
N ASN A 84 12.20 3.98 -8.03
CA ASN A 84 11.60 2.65 -8.16
C ASN A 84 10.09 2.66 -8.39
N THR A 85 9.40 3.81 -8.27
CA THR A 85 7.94 3.87 -8.47
C THR A 85 7.63 3.74 -9.95
N VAL A 86 6.99 2.64 -10.33
CA VAL A 86 6.71 2.28 -11.71
C VAL A 86 5.34 1.65 -11.80
N VAL A 87 4.50 2.15 -12.71
CA VAL A 87 3.25 1.49 -13.08
C VAL A 87 3.17 1.43 -14.59
N LYS A 88 3.33 0.25 -15.15
CA LYS A 88 3.45 0.08 -16.60
C LYS A 88 2.90 -1.26 -17.09
N ILE A 89 2.57 -1.30 -18.37
CA ILE A 89 2.27 -2.54 -19.08
C ILE A 89 3.52 -3.04 -19.79
N THR A 90 3.83 -4.32 -19.65
CA THR A 90 4.94 -5.00 -20.33
C THR A 90 4.42 -6.13 -21.21
N GLY A 91 5.21 -6.52 -22.21
CA GLY A 91 4.89 -7.65 -23.10
C GLY A 91 3.77 -7.40 -24.11
N LEU A 92 3.23 -6.18 -24.21
CA LEU A 92 2.16 -5.87 -25.15
C LEU A 92 2.65 -6.06 -26.60
N PRO A 93 1.99 -6.90 -27.43
CA PRO A 93 2.43 -7.13 -28.81
C PRO A 93 2.36 -5.86 -29.67
N ASP A 94 3.17 -5.83 -30.72
CA ASP A 94 3.15 -4.75 -31.71
C ASP A 94 1.74 -4.58 -32.30
N ASN A 95 1.37 -3.34 -32.63
CA ASN A 95 0.05 -2.96 -33.17
C ASN A 95 -1.15 -3.27 -32.26
N THR A 96 -0.94 -3.78 -31.04
CA THR A 96 -2.01 -3.99 -30.07
C THR A 96 -2.30 -2.69 -29.32
N VAL A 97 -3.59 -2.40 -29.14
CA VAL A 97 -4.11 -1.34 -28.29
C VAL A 97 -5.06 -1.95 -27.26
N LEU A 98 -4.86 -1.64 -25.99
CA LEU A 98 -5.83 -1.94 -24.94
C LEU A 98 -6.80 -0.77 -24.85
N LYS A 99 -7.97 -0.89 -25.48
CA LYS A 99 -8.97 0.18 -25.50
C LYS A 99 -9.69 0.32 -24.18
N ASN A 100 -10.06 1.55 -23.82
CA ASN A 100 -10.81 1.89 -22.61
C ASN A 100 -10.20 1.25 -21.34
N PHE A 101 -8.87 1.25 -21.24
CA PHE A 101 -8.15 0.65 -20.14
C PHE A 101 -8.47 1.39 -18.84
N SER A 102 -8.86 0.65 -17.81
CA SER A 102 -9.12 1.18 -16.47
C SER A 102 -8.55 0.26 -15.41
N LEU A 103 -8.10 0.85 -14.31
CA LEU A 103 -7.66 0.13 -13.12
C LEU A 103 -8.62 0.41 -11.97
N GLU A 104 -8.90 -0.64 -11.20
CA GLU A 104 -9.49 -0.54 -9.88
C GLU A 104 -8.51 -1.14 -8.88
N ILE A 105 -7.98 -0.31 -7.98
CA ILE A 105 -7.02 -0.74 -6.96
C ILE A 105 -7.59 -0.40 -5.59
N ASN A 106 -7.82 -1.44 -4.78
CA ASN A 106 -8.55 -1.35 -3.51
C ASN A 106 -9.86 -0.55 -3.68
N GLY A 107 -10.62 -0.76 -4.75
CA GLY A 107 -11.86 0.00 -5.01
C GLY A 107 -11.69 1.45 -5.47
N LEU A 108 -10.45 1.93 -5.67
CA LEU A 108 -10.19 3.22 -6.32
C LEU A 108 -10.08 3.01 -7.82
N LYS A 109 -11.05 3.51 -8.57
CA LYS A 109 -11.07 3.43 -10.03
C LYS A 109 -10.37 4.62 -10.69
N ASN A 110 -9.60 4.36 -11.75
CA ASN A 110 -9.09 5.37 -12.68
C ASN A 110 -9.14 4.85 -14.12
N ASP A 111 -9.63 5.68 -15.02
CA ASP A 111 -9.69 5.40 -16.45
C ASP A 111 -8.46 6.02 -17.13
N PHE A 112 -7.70 5.21 -17.87
CA PHE A 112 -6.48 5.63 -18.56
C PHE A 112 -6.67 5.79 -20.07
N GLY A 113 -7.87 5.47 -20.59
CA GLY A 113 -8.17 5.54 -22.01
C GLY A 113 -7.50 4.41 -22.80
N ASP A 114 -7.16 4.68 -24.05
CA ASP A 114 -6.55 3.69 -24.94
C ASP A 114 -5.04 3.61 -24.69
N ILE A 115 -4.53 2.40 -24.49
CA ILE A 115 -3.11 2.13 -24.24
C ILE A 115 -2.49 1.43 -25.45
N PRO A 116 -1.81 2.17 -26.35
CA PRO A 116 -0.97 1.57 -27.39
C PRO A 116 0.39 1.14 -26.81
N VAL A 117 1.11 0.30 -27.55
CA VAL A 117 2.48 -0.15 -27.20
C VAL A 117 3.47 0.99 -26.93
N THR A 118 3.24 2.17 -27.50
CA THR A 118 4.08 3.37 -27.31
C THR A 118 3.78 4.16 -26.03
N HIS A 119 2.69 3.85 -25.32
CA HIS A 119 2.24 4.58 -24.12
C HIS A 119 1.90 3.62 -22.96
N THR A 120 2.78 2.66 -22.71
CA THR A 120 2.55 1.66 -21.66
C THR A 120 2.87 2.13 -20.24
N ASN A 121 3.51 3.29 -20.07
CA ASN A 121 3.73 3.88 -18.74
C ASN A 121 2.47 4.61 -18.28
N LEU A 122 1.80 4.05 -17.26
CA LEU A 122 0.56 4.58 -16.71
C LEU A 122 0.80 5.56 -15.56
N TYR A 123 2.01 5.61 -15.00
CA TYR A 123 2.32 6.46 -13.85
C TYR A 123 2.37 7.94 -14.22
N THR A 124 2.98 8.28 -15.36
CA THR A 124 3.14 9.67 -15.82
C THR A 124 1.78 10.35 -15.95
N GLY A 125 1.60 11.49 -15.29
CA GLY A 125 0.34 12.24 -15.27
C GLY A 125 -0.72 11.72 -14.29
N ASN A 126 -0.49 10.59 -13.61
CA ASN A 126 -1.46 9.95 -12.71
C ASN A 126 -0.96 9.81 -11.26
N SER A 127 0.08 10.55 -10.87
CA SER A 127 0.69 10.47 -9.52
C SER A 127 -0.31 10.68 -8.39
N THR A 128 -1.28 11.58 -8.53
CA THR A 128 -2.34 11.82 -7.55
C THR A 128 -3.23 10.59 -7.33
N TYR A 129 -3.52 9.82 -8.38
CA TYR A 129 -4.26 8.57 -8.24
C TYR A 129 -3.43 7.55 -7.47
N PHE A 130 -2.16 7.38 -7.82
CA PHE A 130 -1.29 6.41 -7.16
C PHE A 130 -0.92 6.77 -5.72
N GLN A 131 -0.88 8.06 -5.37
CA GLN A 131 -0.80 8.50 -3.96
C GLN A 131 -2.01 7.99 -3.17
N LYS A 132 -3.23 8.18 -3.68
CA LYS A 132 -4.45 7.69 -3.02
C LYS A 132 -4.47 6.17 -2.90
N VAL A 133 -3.98 5.47 -3.92
CA VAL A 133 -3.81 4.01 -3.90
C VAL A 133 -2.83 3.60 -2.80
N PHE A 134 -1.68 4.27 -2.70
CA PHE A 134 -0.70 4.00 -1.65
C PHE A 134 -1.30 4.21 -0.26
N ASP A 135 -1.94 5.35 0.00
CA ASP A 135 -2.57 5.65 1.29
C ASP A 135 -3.63 4.60 1.65
N LYS A 136 -4.43 4.18 0.67
CA LYS A 136 -5.44 3.14 0.85
C LYS A 136 -4.84 1.76 1.08
N MET A 137 -3.72 1.43 0.43
CA MET A 137 -2.97 0.19 0.68
C MET A 137 -2.43 0.12 2.12
N ILE A 138 -1.91 1.23 2.65
CA ILE A 138 -1.47 1.31 4.05
C ILE A 138 -2.64 1.09 5.01
N LYS A 139 -3.81 1.68 4.71
CA LYS A 139 -5.03 1.54 5.52
C LYS A 139 -5.58 0.12 5.48
N ASP A 140 -5.73 -0.44 4.29
CA ASP A 140 -6.36 -1.76 4.07
C ASP A 140 -5.38 -2.93 4.30
N LYS A 141 -4.08 -2.63 4.50
CA LYS A 141 -2.98 -3.59 4.69
C LYS A 141 -2.81 -4.57 3.53
N LYS A 142 -3.25 -4.19 2.33
CA LYS A 142 -3.15 -5.00 1.11
C LYS A 142 -3.21 -4.15 -0.15
N LEU A 143 -2.75 -4.71 -1.26
CA LEU A 143 -2.91 -4.18 -2.61
C LEU A 143 -3.74 -5.18 -3.42
N SER A 144 -4.97 -4.80 -3.77
CA SER A 144 -5.91 -5.62 -4.55
C SER A 144 -6.23 -4.91 -5.85
N THR A 145 -5.93 -5.53 -6.98
CA THR A 145 -6.00 -4.88 -8.30
C THR A 145 -6.83 -5.68 -9.28
N LYS A 146 -7.67 -4.96 -10.04
CA LYS A 146 -8.32 -5.42 -11.26
C LYS A 146 -8.06 -4.42 -12.38
N ALA A 147 -7.88 -4.93 -13.58
CA ALA A 147 -7.86 -4.15 -14.82
C ALA A 147 -9.05 -4.53 -15.70
N THR A 148 -9.65 -3.54 -16.36
CA THR A 148 -10.67 -3.73 -17.40
C THR A 148 -10.22 -3.07 -18.70
N PHE A 149 -10.32 -3.78 -19.82
CA PHE A 149 -9.88 -3.30 -21.13
C PHE A 149 -10.50 -4.09 -22.29
N THR A 150 -10.40 -3.56 -23.51
CA THR A 150 -10.80 -4.24 -24.76
C THR A 150 -9.60 -4.27 -25.72
N PRO A 151 -8.92 -5.40 -25.90
CA PRO A 151 -7.70 -5.42 -26.70
C PRO A 151 -8.02 -5.55 -28.19
N THR A 152 -7.25 -4.90 -29.07
CA THR A 152 -7.43 -5.03 -30.53
C THR A 152 -6.93 -6.37 -31.07
N GLU A 153 -6.03 -7.03 -30.35
CA GLU A 153 -5.54 -8.39 -30.61
C GLU A 153 -5.61 -9.23 -29.34
N LYS A 154 -5.53 -10.56 -29.45
CA LYS A 154 -5.49 -11.42 -28.27
C LYS A 154 -4.17 -11.24 -27.53
N THR A 155 -4.24 -10.98 -26.22
CA THR A 155 -3.08 -10.91 -25.33
C THR A 155 -2.81 -12.25 -24.65
N SER A 156 -1.53 -12.60 -24.44
CA SER A 156 -1.09 -13.80 -23.74
C SER A 156 -0.78 -13.53 -22.26
N SER A 157 -0.37 -14.58 -21.54
CA SER A 157 0.10 -14.49 -20.14
C SER A 157 1.41 -13.70 -19.96
N ASP A 158 2.10 -13.36 -21.05
CA ASP A 158 3.30 -12.53 -21.03
C ASP A 158 2.97 -11.03 -20.92
N VAL A 159 1.74 -10.63 -21.26
CA VAL A 159 1.28 -9.25 -21.11
C VAL A 159 0.93 -8.99 -19.66
N LYS A 160 1.63 -8.05 -19.01
CA LYS A 160 1.50 -7.81 -17.57
C LYS A 160 1.38 -6.35 -17.24
N LEU A 161 0.53 -6.02 -16.28
CA LEU A 161 0.61 -4.78 -15.53
C LEU A 161 1.59 -4.98 -14.38
N GLU A 162 2.68 -4.22 -14.38
CA GLU A 162 3.66 -4.17 -13.29
C GLU A 162 3.40 -2.93 -12.44
N ILE A 163 3.17 -3.15 -11.15
CA ILE A 163 2.97 -2.10 -10.15
C ILE A 163 4.11 -2.17 -9.15
N VAL A 164 4.82 -1.07 -8.99
CA VAL A 164 5.80 -0.84 -7.94
C VAL A 164 5.48 0.51 -7.30
N LEU A 165 5.06 0.50 -6.04
CA LEU A 165 4.83 1.70 -5.24
C LEU A 165 5.92 1.78 -4.17
N SER A 166 6.86 2.70 -4.34
CA SER A 166 7.95 2.90 -3.38
C SER A 166 7.54 3.87 -2.28
N GLY A 167 8.00 3.62 -1.07
CA GLY A 167 7.70 4.50 0.06
C GLY A 167 8.61 4.30 1.25
N ARG A 168 8.42 5.18 2.24
CA ARG A 168 9.00 5.06 3.58
C ARG A 168 7.92 4.63 4.54
N PHE A 169 8.13 3.49 5.19
CA PHE A 169 7.18 2.87 6.09
C PHE A 169 7.66 2.99 7.53
N SER A 170 6.73 2.80 8.48
CA SER A 170 7.09 2.74 9.88
C SER A 170 6.37 1.63 10.63
N TYR A 171 6.93 1.19 11.75
CA TYR A 171 6.32 0.29 12.72
C TYR A 171 6.72 0.68 14.14
N TRP A 172 6.00 0.16 15.14
CA TRP A 172 6.30 0.40 16.55
C TRP A 172 7.14 -0.76 17.10
N ALA A 173 8.37 -0.46 17.54
CA ALA A 173 9.26 -1.41 18.20
C ALA A 173 9.34 -1.10 19.70
N LYS A 174 9.70 -2.10 20.52
CA LYS A 174 10.09 -1.84 21.91
C LYS A 174 11.50 -1.24 21.91
N LYS A 175 11.70 -0.18 22.70
CA LYS A 175 12.99 0.44 22.94
C LYS A 175 13.93 -0.45 23.75
#